data_AF-A0A8A1MCK9-F1
#
_entry.id   AF-A0A8A1MCK9-F1
#
_cell.length_a   1.000
_cell.length_b   1.000
_cell.length_c   1.000
_cell.angle_alpha   90.00
_cell.angle_beta   90.00
_cell.angle_gamma   90.00
#
_symmetry.space_group_name_H-M   'P 1'
#
loop_
_entity.id
_entity.type
_entity.pdbx_description
1 polymer ?
#
loop_
_entity_poly.entity_id
_entity_poly.type
_entity_poly.pdbx_seq_one_letter_code
_entity_poly.pdbx_strand_id
1 'polypeptide(L)' 'MAITKIHARSVYDSRGNPTVEVDVVTETGLHRAIVPSGASTGQA' A
#
# COMPACT_ATOMS: atom_id res chain seq x y z
N MET A 1 13.31 -2.95 17.39
CA MET A 1 12.36 -2.90 16.26
C MET A 1 11.61 -1.58 16.20
N ALA A 2 12.14 -0.66 15.41
CA ALA A 2 11.47 0.59 15.04
C ALA A 2 11.35 0.68 13.50
N ILE A 3 10.33 1.38 13.02
CA ILE A 3 10.18 1.71 11.61
C ILE A 3 11.16 2.84 11.28
N THR A 4 11.99 2.67 10.26
CA THR A 4 13.01 3.65 9.87
C THR A 4 12.56 4.51 8.70
N LYS A 5 11.73 3.96 7.80
CA LYS A 5 11.18 4.69 6.65
C LYS A 5 9.84 4.11 6.22
N ILE A 6 8.95 4.99 5.76
CA ILE A 6 7.72 4.63 5.07
C ILE A 6 7.70 5.40 3.75
N HIS A 7 7.39 4.70 2.66
CA HIS A 7 7.21 5.31 1.35
C HIS A 7 5.98 4.73 0.67
N ALA A 8 5.07 5.60 0.24
CA ALA A 8 3.87 5.22 -0.50
C ALA A 8 3.96 5.68 -1.96
N ARG A 9 3.39 4.89 -2.86
CA ARG A 9 3.27 5.22 -4.29
C ARG A 9 1.91 4.78 -4.84
N SER A 10 1.48 5.43 -5.91
CA SER A 10 0.33 4.98 -6.68
C SER A 10 0.76 3.91 -7.69
N VAL A 11 0.01 2.81 -7.73
CA VAL A 11 0.18 1.70 -8.67
C VAL A 11 -1.17 1.32 -9.26
N TYR A 12 -1.19 0.49 -10.30
CA TYR A 12 -2.44 -0.01 -10.89
C TYR A 12 -2.77 -1.42 -10.36
N ASP A 13 -4.04 -1.64 -10.02
CA ASP A 13 -4.56 -2.97 -9.69
C ASP A 13 -4.74 -3.84 -10.95
N SER A 14 -5.24 -5.07 -10.79
CA SER A 14 -5.50 -5.99 -11.90
C SER A 14 -6.59 -5.52 -12.88
N ARG A 15 -7.39 -4.50 -12.52
CA ARG A 15 -8.44 -3.89 -13.35
C ARG A 15 -8.00 -2.56 -13.95
N GLY A 16 -6.75 -2.14 -13.75
CA GLY A 16 -6.22 -0.86 -14.21
C GLY A 16 -6.68 0.35 -13.39
N ASN A 17 -7.27 0.15 -12.21
CA ASN A 17 -7.62 1.24 -11.32
C ASN A 17 -6.40 1.64 -10.48
N PRO A 18 -6.19 2.95 -10.23
CA PRO A 18 -5.14 3.39 -9.32
C PRO A 18 -5.44 2.91 -7.89
N THR A 19 -4.46 2.28 -7.26
CA THR A 19 -4.44 1.90 -5.85
C THR A 19 -3.11 2.31 -5.20
N VAL A 20 -2.96 2.07 -3.90
CA VAL A 20 -1.80 2.45 -3.09
C VAL A 20 -0.96 1.23 -2.75
N GLU A 21 0.35 1.35 -2.96
CA GLU A 21 1.38 0.43 -2.49
C GLU A 21 2.28 1.14 -1.49
N VAL A 22 2.66 0.45 -0.41
CA VAL A 22 3.51 0.97 0.65
C VAL A 22 4.72 0.07 0.88
N ASP A 23 5.88 0.71 0.94
CA ASP A 23 7.16 0.16 1.36
C ASP A 23 7.47 0.62 2.79
N VAL A 24 7.70 -0.33 3.70
CA VAL A 24 8.12 -0.11 5.09
C VAL A 24 9.53 -0.65 5.26
N VAL A 25 10.45 0.19 5.71
CA VAL A 25 11.84 -0.21 6.01
C VAL A 25 12.00 -0.34 7.52
N THR A 26 12.55 -1.46 7.95
CA THR A 26 12.93 -1.74 9.34
C THR A 26 14.37 -2.29 9.37
N GLU A 27 14.89 -2.57 10.56
CA GLU A 27 16.19 -3.23 10.73
C GLU A 27 16.25 -4.64 10.11
N THR A 28 15.11 -5.29 9.85
CA THR A 28 15.04 -6.61 9.22
C THR A 28 14.92 -6.55 7.71
N GLY A 29 14.75 -5.36 7.12
CA GLY A 29 14.71 -5.16 5.67
C GLY A 29 13.49 -4.39 5.18
N LEU A 30 13.17 -4.60 3.91
CA LEU A 30 12.08 -3.95 3.19
C LEU A 30 10.85 -4.86 3.18
N HIS A 31 9.72 -4.32 3.61
CA HIS A 31 8.42 -5.00 3.61
C HIS A 31 7.46 -4.21 2.72
N ARG A 32 6.78 -4.89 1.80
CA ARG A 32 5.90 -4.26 0.80
C ARG A 32 4.49 -4.81 0.89
N ALA A 33 3.50 -3.93 0.84
CA ALA A 33 2.09 -4.29 0.80
C ALA A 33 1.31 -3.40 -0.17
N ILE A 34 0.34 -3.99 -0.86
CA ILE A 34 -0.60 -3.31 -1.76
C ILE A 34 -2.01 -3.44 -1.23
N VAL A 35 -2.78 -2.34 -1.24
CA VAL A 35 -4.18 -2.35 -0.84
C VAL A 35 -5.04 -2.77 -2.03
N PRO A 36 -5.95 -3.75 -1.90
CA PRO A 36 -6.88 -4.08 -2.98
C PRO A 36 -7.86 -2.92 -3.19
N SER A 37 -8.24 -2.67 -4.45
CA SER A 37 -9.25 -1.68 -4.79
C SER A 37 -10.62 -2.10 -4.23
N GLY A 38 -11.15 -1.33 -3.28
CA GLY A 38 -12.51 -1.49 -2.75
C GLY A 38 -13.42 -0.33 -3.21
N ALA A 39 -14.74 -0.52 -3.13
CA ALA A 39 -15.68 0.59 -3.26
C ALA A 39 -15.69 1.40 -1.96
N SER A 40 -15.32 2.68 -2.02
CA SER A 40 -15.24 3.58 -0.85
C SER A 40 -16.58 4.13 -0.39
N THR A 41 -17.67 3.83 -1.10
CA THR A 41 -19.04 4.18 -0.71
C THR A 41 -19.69 2.97 -0.06
N GLY A 42 -19.55 2.84 1.26
CA GLY A 42 -20.54 2.09 2.02
C GLY A 42 -21.87 2.80 1.88
N GLN A 43 -22.80 2.27 1.09
CA GLN A 43 -24.20 2.69 1.22
C GLN A 43 -24.70 2.15 2.56
N ALA A 44 -25.22 3.05 3.39
CA ALA A 44 -25.90 2.72 4.65
C ALA A 44 -27.26 2.07 4.38
#